data_AF-A0A2D6L3L2-F1
#
_entry.id   AF-A0A2D6L3L2-F1
#
_cell.length_a   1.000
_cell.length_b   1.000
_cell.length_c   1.000
_cell.angle_alpha   90.00
_cell.angle_beta   90.00
_cell.angle_gamma   90.00
#
_symmetry.space_group_name_H-M   'P 1'
#
loop_
_entity.id
_entity.type
_entity.pdbx_description
1 polymer ?
#
loop_
_entity_poly.entity_id
_entity_poly.type
_entity_poly.pdbx_seq_one_letter_code
_entity_poly.pdbx_strand_id
1 'polypeptide(L)'
;MTEGNLIHVKFEHSEMLEAKKDILHSEIFLLKTIQKMKAYQTLRKKELRTKSGFLRKLREIKTIINKIQKTFPQTQAKNPKQAPAKIQPKKVEYDPGIENELRNIQKKLNALQQ
;
A
#
# COMPACT_ATOMS: atom_id res chain seq x y z
N MET A 1 -24.10 35.74 32.76
CA MET A 1 -23.18 36.53 31.94
C MET A 1 -21.76 36.21 32.40
N THR A 2 -21.10 35.24 31.79
CA THR A 2 -19.72 34.85 32.13
C THR A 2 -18.84 35.26 30.97
N GLU A 3 -18.15 36.39 31.13
CA GLU A 3 -17.17 36.90 30.19
C GLU A 3 -16.07 35.85 30.03
N GLY A 4 -15.93 35.33 28.81
CA GLY A 4 -14.91 34.35 28.45
C GLY A 4 -13.53 34.95 28.65
N ASN A 5 -12.71 34.24 29.41
CA ASN A 5 -11.34 34.61 29.75
C ASN A 5 -10.50 34.65 28.44
N LEU A 6 -10.37 35.84 27.85
CA LEU A 6 -9.63 36.05 26.61
C LEU A 6 -8.13 36.07 26.92
N ILE A 7 -7.48 34.92 26.78
CA ILE A 7 -6.03 34.79 26.99
C ILE A 7 -5.32 35.39 25.76
N HIS A 8 -4.85 36.63 25.88
CA HIS A 8 -3.94 37.23 24.91
C HIS A 8 -2.53 36.68 25.11
N VAL A 9 -2.17 35.64 24.35
CA VAL A 9 -0.79 35.15 24.28
C VAL A 9 0.02 36.09 23.39
N LYS A 10 0.87 36.90 24.00
CA LYS A 10 1.81 37.76 23.28
C LYS A 10 3.06 36.94 22.98
N PHE A 11 3.24 36.58 21.71
CA PHE A 11 4.46 35.89 21.27
C PHE A 11 5.65 36.84 21.34
N GLU A 12 6.74 36.35 21.91
CA GLU A 12 8.02 37.04 21.81
C GLU A 12 8.51 37.00 20.35
N HIS A 13 9.27 38.01 19.94
CA HIS A 13 9.69 38.15 18.53
C HIS A 13 10.48 36.92 18.04
N SER A 14 11.30 36.33 18.91
CA SER A 14 12.06 35.10 18.65
C SER A 14 11.15 33.90 18.42
N GLU A 15 10.12 33.72 19.23
CA GLU A 15 9.14 32.63 19.12
C GLU A 15 8.33 32.75 17.82
N MET A 16 7.95 33.97 17.45
CA MET A 16 7.26 34.22 16.17
C MET A 16 8.17 33.87 14.98
N LEU A 17 9.45 34.18 15.06
CA LEU A 17 10.41 33.85 14.00
C LEU A 17 10.59 32.34 13.87
N GLU A 18 10.66 31.62 14.99
CA GLU A 18 10.78 30.17 15.04
C GLU A 18 9.52 29.48 14.52
N ALA A 19 8.34 29.89 14.98
CA ALA A 19 7.07 29.38 14.47
C ALA A 19 6.92 29.56 12.95
N LYS A 20 7.35 30.71 12.41
CA LYS A 20 7.37 30.94 10.95
C LYS A 20 8.33 29.97 10.24
N LYS A 21 9.51 29.72 10.80
CA LYS A 21 10.44 28.73 10.24
C LYS A 21 9.83 27.34 10.25
N ASP A 22 9.19 26.92 11.33
CA ASP A 22 8.61 25.59 11.46
C ASP A 22 7.45 25.36 10.47
N ILE A 23 6.63 26.38 10.25
CA ILE A 23 5.57 26.35 9.23
C ILE A 23 6.19 26.14 7.84
N LEU A 24 7.24 26.90 7.50
CA LEU A 24 7.92 26.77 6.21
C LEU A 24 8.60 25.39 6.05
N HIS A 25 9.22 24.86 7.10
CA HIS A 25 9.79 23.51 7.08
C HIS A 25 8.72 22.44 6.86
N SER A 26 7.57 22.60 7.52
CA SER A 26 6.42 21.71 7.36
C SER A 26 5.89 21.75 5.92
N GLU A 27 5.78 22.93 5.33
CA GLU A 27 5.36 23.10 3.94
C GLU A 27 6.34 22.40 2.97
N ILE A 28 7.65 22.62 3.13
CA ILE A 28 8.68 21.94 2.34
C ILE A 28 8.57 20.42 2.47
N PHE A 29 8.34 19.92 3.68
CA PHE A 29 8.20 18.50 3.94
C PHE A 29 6.97 17.91 3.25
N LEU A 30 5.83 18.61 3.30
CA LEU A 30 4.60 18.21 2.61
C LEU A 30 4.79 18.18 1.09
N LEU A 31 5.44 19.19 0.52
CA LEU A 31 5.74 19.22 -0.92
C LEU A 31 6.62 18.05 -1.35
N LYS A 32 7.69 17.76 -0.59
CA LYS A 32 8.56 16.59 -0.84
C LYS A 32 7.78 15.27 -0.72
N THR A 33 6.88 15.18 0.23
CA THR A 33 6.03 14.00 0.43
C THR A 33 5.11 13.78 -0.77
N ILE A 34 4.43 14.83 -1.24
CA ILE A 34 3.58 14.77 -2.44
C ILE A 34 4.38 14.34 -3.66
N GLN A 35 5.60 14.84 -3.84
CA GLN A 35 6.48 14.45 -4.94
C GLN A 35 6.81 12.94 -4.90
N LYS A 36 7.18 12.42 -3.72
CA LYS A 36 7.44 10.98 -3.52
C LYS A 36 6.20 10.14 -3.78
N MET A 37 5.02 10.57 -3.32
CA MET A 37 3.75 9.85 -3.56
C MET A 37 3.43 9.77 -5.06
N LYS A 38 3.61 10.85 -5.82
CA LYS A 38 3.42 10.86 -7.28
C LYS A 38 4.40 9.93 -8.00
N ALA A 39 5.66 9.93 -7.58
CA ALA A 39 6.66 9.01 -8.12
C ALA A 39 6.29 7.54 -7.85
N TYR A 40 5.91 7.23 -6.60
CA TYR A 40 5.45 5.89 -6.21
C TYR A 40 4.24 5.45 -7.05
N GLN A 41 3.22 6.31 -7.19
CA GLN A 41 2.03 5.99 -7.99
C GLN A 41 2.38 5.68 -9.45
N THR A 42 3.34 6.40 -10.02
CA THR A 42 3.83 6.17 -11.38
C THR A 42 4.51 4.81 -11.50
N LEU A 43 5.39 4.46 -10.55
CA LEU A 43 6.04 3.15 -10.50
C LEU A 43 5.01 2.03 -10.31
N ARG A 44 4.02 2.22 -9.44
CA ARG A 44 2.96 1.25 -9.18
C ARG A 44 2.10 0.97 -10.42
N LYS A 45 1.79 2.01 -11.21
CA LYS A 45 1.10 1.86 -12.50
C LYS A 45 1.94 1.05 -13.50
N LYS A 46 3.25 1.34 -13.60
CA LYS A 46 4.17 0.57 -14.46
C LYS A 46 4.23 -0.90 -14.04
N GLU A 47 4.40 -1.15 -12.74
CA GLU A 47 4.42 -2.50 -12.16
C GLU A 47 3.14 -3.28 -12.49
N LEU A 48 1.97 -2.66 -12.29
CA LEU A 48 0.68 -3.28 -12.58
C LEU A 48 0.54 -3.65 -14.07
N ARG A 49 0.96 -2.75 -14.97
CA ARG A 49 0.95 -3.01 -16.41
C ARG A 49 1.85 -4.19 -16.78
N THR A 50 3.06 -4.25 -16.21
CA THR A 50 3.99 -5.37 -16.42
C THR A 50 3.42 -6.68 -15.88
N LYS A 51 2.88 -6.69 -14.66
CA LYS A 51 2.24 -7.87 -14.04
C LYS A 51 1.07 -8.39 -14.88
N SER A 52 0.21 -7.49 -15.35
CA SER A 52 -0.93 -7.84 -16.21
C SER A 52 -0.45 -8.44 -17.55
N GLY A 53 0.56 -7.83 -18.18
CA GLY A 53 1.16 -8.34 -19.41
C GLY A 53 1.78 -9.73 -19.24
N PHE A 54 2.49 -9.95 -18.13
CA PHE A 54 3.07 -11.26 -17.80
C PHE A 54 1.98 -12.32 -17.58
N LEU A 55 0.95 -12.00 -16.80
CA LEU A 55 -0.17 -12.89 -16.55
C LEU A 55 -0.87 -13.31 -17.85
N ARG A 56 -1.06 -12.37 -18.79
CA ARG A 56 -1.63 -12.64 -20.11
C ARG A 56 -0.77 -13.63 -20.89
N LYS A 57 0.55 -13.38 -21.00
CA LYS A 57 1.48 -14.29 -21.68
C LYS A 57 1.49 -15.68 -21.05
N LEU A 58 1.42 -15.76 -19.71
CA LEU A 58 1.38 -17.03 -19.00
C LEU A 58 0.09 -17.82 -19.30
N ARG A 59 -1.06 -17.13 -19.43
CA ARG A 59 -2.31 -17.76 -19.88
C ARG A 59 -2.19 -18.25 -21.32
N GLU A 60 -1.61 -17.46 -22.22
CA GLU A 60 -1.37 -17.87 -23.61
C GLU A 60 -0.50 -19.13 -23.68
N ILE A 61 0.63 -19.16 -22.96
CA ILE A 61 1.51 -20.34 -22.84
C ILE A 61 0.73 -21.54 -22.29
N LYS A 62 -0.06 -21.37 -21.23
CA LYS A 62 -0.90 -22.45 -20.68
C LYS A 62 -1.86 -23.01 -21.73
N THR A 63 -2.48 -22.15 -22.54
CA THR A 63 -3.37 -22.61 -23.62
C THR A 63 -2.63 -23.40 -24.69
N ILE A 64 -1.41 -22.98 -25.04
CA ILE A 64 -0.55 -23.68 -26.01
C ILE A 64 -0.16 -25.05 -25.45
N ILE A 65 0.31 -25.12 -24.20
CA ILE A 65 0.64 -26.39 -23.53
C ILE A 65 -0.56 -27.32 -23.50
N ASN A 66 -1.75 -26.82 -23.13
CA ASN A 66 -2.97 -27.63 -23.12
C ASN A 66 -3.33 -28.14 -24.52
N LYS A 67 -3.10 -27.36 -25.58
CA LYS A 67 -3.30 -27.81 -26.96
C LYS A 67 -2.31 -28.91 -27.31
N ILE A 68 -1.03 -28.71 -27.01
CA ILE A 68 0.04 -29.70 -27.23
C ILE A 68 -0.29 -31.01 -26.52
N GLN A 69 -0.68 -30.96 -25.24
CA GLN A 69 -1.08 -32.13 -24.46
C GLN A 69 -2.26 -32.89 -25.08
N LYS A 70 -3.21 -32.18 -25.72
CA LYS A 70 -4.36 -32.80 -26.40
C LYS A 70 -4.00 -33.37 -27.76
N THR A 71 -3.07 -32.74 -28.49
CA THR A 71 -2.61 -33.21 -29.81
C THR A 71 -1.54 -34.28 -29.71
N PHE A 72 -0.90 -34.43 -28.54
CA PHE A 72 0.07 -35.49 -28.32
C PHE A 72 -0.65 -36.84 -28.31
N PRO A 73 -0.23 -37.82 -29.12
CA PRO A 73 -0.84 -39.14 -29.11
C PRO A 73 -0.66 -39.75 -27.71
N GLN A 74 -1.78 -39.97 -27.02
CA GLN A 74 -1.79 -40.66 -25.74
C GLN A 74 -1.42 -42.12 -26.01
N THR A 75 -0.14 -42.45 -25.84
CA THR A 75 0.27 -43.84 -25.72
C THR A 75 -0.53 -44.45 -24.58
N GLN A 76 -1.14 -45.61 -24.80
CA GLN A 76 -2.04 -46.26 -23.85
C GLN A 76 -1.28 -46.76 -22.61
N ALA A 77 -0.77 -45.85 -21.78
CA ALA A 77 -0.40 -46.14 -20.41
C ALA A 77 -1.58 -45.72 -19.54
N LYS A 78 -2.40 -46.71 -19.14
CA LYS A 78 -3.46 -46.55 -18.15
C LYS A 78 -2.83 -46.04 -16.84
N ASN A 79 -2.79 -44.72 -16.65
CA ASN A 79 -2.50 -44.13 -15.34
C ASN A 79 -3.79 -43.59 -14.72
N PRO A 80 -4.04 -43.89 -13.44
CA PRO A 80 -5.30 -43.58 -12.77
C PRO A 80 -5.51 -42.06 -12.71
N LYS A 81 -6.75 -41.65 -12.96
CA LYS A 81 -7.23 -40.25 -12.90
C LYS A 81 -6.87 -39.64 -11.52
N GLN A 82 -5.73 -38.96 -11.43
CA GLN A 82 -5.49 -38.02 -10.33
C GLN A 82 -6.34 -36.79 -10.65
N ALA A 83 -7.46 -36.65 -9.93
CA ALA A 83 -8.27 -35.44 -9.94
C ALA A 83 -7.35 -34.24 -9.65
N PRO A 84 -7.50 -33.10 -10.34
CA PRO A 84 -6.73 -31.92 -10.02
C PRO A 84 -7.07 -31.53 -8.58
N ALA A 85 -6.09 -31.64 -7.68
CA ALA A 85 -6.23 -31.11 -6.33
C ALA A 85 -6.63 -29.64 -6.46
N LYS A 86 -7.83 -29.30 -5.99
CA LYS A 86 -8.30 -27.92 -5.94
C LYS A 86 -7.38 -27.17 -4.98
N ILE A 87 -6.37 -26.50 -5.53
CA ILE A 87 -5.56 -25.54 -4.78
C ILE A 87 -6.51 -24.39 -4.43
N GLN A 88 -7.07 -24.43 -3.22
CA GLN A 88 -7.81 -23.31 -2.68
C GLN A 88 -6.83 -22.13 -2.58
N PRO A 89 -7.14 -20.94 -3.13
CA PRO A 89 -6.27 -19.80 -2.94
C PRO A 89 -6.19 -19.53 -1.44
N LYS A 90 -4.98 -19.63 -0.85
CA LYS A 90 -4.71 -19.15 0.50
C LYS A 90 -5.19 -17.70 0.54
N LYS A 91 -6.22 -17.43 1.35
CA LYS A 91 -6.61 -16.06 1.69
C LYS A 91 -5.36 -15.40 2.26
N VAL A 92 -4.94 -14.28 1.67
CA VAL A 92 -3.90 -13.44 2.25
C VAL A 92 -4.48 -12.96 3.56
N GLU A 93 -4.00 -13.53 4.66
CA GLU A 93 -4.39 -13.14 6.01
C GLU A 93 -3.89 -11.71 6.20
N TYR A 94 -4.83 -10.79 6.34
CA TYR A 94 -4.52 -9.40 6.65
C TYR A 94 -3.93 -9.37 8.05
N ASP A 95 -2.66 -8.97 8.19
CA ASP A 95 -2.02 -8.80 9.48
C ASP A 95 -2.52 -7.50 10.12
N PRO A 96 -3.41 -7.57 11.14
CA PRO A 96 -3.95 -6.39 11.81
C PRO A 96 -2.89 -5.68 12.68
N GLY A 97 -1.67 -6.21 12.78
CA GLY A 97 -0.58 -5.65 13.56
C GLY A 97 -0.25 -4.20 13.17
N ILE A 98 -0.16 -3.92 11.87
CA ILE A 98 0.20 -2.58 11.38
C ILE A 98 -0.89 -1.55 11.73
N GLU A 99 -2.17 -1.90 11.57
CA GLU A 99 -3.28 -1.01 11.95
C GLU A 99 -3.35 -0.77 13.46
N ASN A 100 -3.09 -1.81 14.25
CA ASN A 100 -3.02 -1.70 15.71
C ASN A 100 -1.84 -0.83 16.16
N GLU A 101 -0.68 -0.97 15.53
CA GLU A 101 0.49 -0.13 15.78
C GLU A 101 0.23 1.33 15.44
N LEU A 102 -0.36 1.61 14.27
CA LEU A 102 -0.75 2.97 13.87
C LEU A 102 -1.75 3.58 14.86
N ARG A 103 -2.74 2.80 15.31
CA ARG A 103 -3.71 3.23 16.32
C ARG A 103 -3.07 3.52 17.68
N ASN A 104 -2.06 2.74 18.07
CA ASN A 104 -1.31 2.96 19.30
C ASN A 104 -0.42 4.20 19.22
N ILE A 105 0.24 4.44 18.09
CA ILE A 105 1.02 5.65 17.84
C ILE A 105 0.12 6.88 17.93
N GLN A 106 -1.05 6.82 17.32
CA GLN A 106 -2.02 7.92 17.33
C GLN A 106 -2.55 8.21 18.74
N LYS A 107 -2.81 7.18 19.55
CA LYS A 107 -3.16 7.35 20.98
C LYS A 107 -2.05 8.02 21.78
N LYS A 108 -0.79 7.62 21.57
CA LYS A 108 0.37 8.20 22.27
C LYS A 108 0.59 9.66 21.88
N LEU A 109 0.44 10.02 20.61
CA LEU A 109 0.52 11.41 20.16
C LEU A 109 -0.57 12.28 20.79
N ASN A 110 -1.81 11.77 20.86
CA ASN A 110 -2.91 12.51 21.49
C ASN A 110 -2.70 12.73 23.00
N ALA A 111 -2.02 11.81 23.69
CA ALA A 111 -1.71 11.93 25.11
C ALA A 111 -0.59 12.94 25.41
N LEU A 112 0.29 13.22 24.45
CA LEU A 112 1.36 14.22 24.56
C LEU A 112 0.89 15.65 24.25
N GLN A 113 -0.33 15.79 23.73
CA GLN A 113 -0.98 17.07 23.42
C GLN A 113 -1.97 17.50 24.51
N GLN A 114 -1.99 16.79 25.65
CA GLN A 114 -2.75 17.16 26.87
C GLN A 114 -1.81 17.68 27.95
#